data_AF-A6I1X5-F1
#
_entry.id   AF-A6I1X5-F1
#
_cell.length_a   1.000
_cell.length_b   1.000
_cell.length_c   1.000
_cell.angle_alpha   90.00
_cell.angle_beta   90.00
_cell.angle_gamma   90.00
#
_symmetry.space_group_name_H-M   'P 1'
#
loop_
_entity.id
_entity.type
_entity.pdbx_description
1 polymer ?
#
loop_
_entity_poly.entity_id
_entity_poly.type
_entity_poly.pdbx_seq_one_letter_code
_entity_poly.pdbx_strand_id
1 'polypeptide(L)'
;MEGILKRRYPNSLPALILAASAAGDSVDRNTVDFMERRIKKLEADLEGKDEEAKKSLRTMEQQFQKMKIQYEQRLEEQEQMLAHRQREAPQNQHNSSSRLKALETELGGIKEAHQITVRKLEAEIDVLKHQNAHLEHKKNDKEDQDLQSIEFQVEQAQARAKLARLNEELAAKGREIQDLTKTVERLQKERRMMLSRQSPRGREEMAAKRLKKEILHPNSGNANAFSETLGAKLYHPHTFTDSHISEVLEENYRLRSELEGLTLEREKLKMESEAAVCQLESSMKRVKDDAAAHIASLKAAHEREIEKLLCQNAVENSSSRVAELNRKIATQEVLLKHFQGQVNELQGKQESLSLSQVREEILQKQITKLLEELKEAKENHTPEMKHFMGLERKIKQMEMRHKQREQELQQ
;
A
#
# COMPACT_ATOMS: atom_id res chain seq x y z
N MET A 1 -104.07 43.48 22.04
CA MET A 1 -102.64 43.24 21.71
C MET A 1 -102.42 42.06 20.76
N GLU A 2 -103.27 41.03 20.77
CA GLU A 2 -103.10 39.81 19.94
C GLU A 2 -103.17 40.04 18.42
N GLY A 3 -104.03 40.96 17.95
CA GLY A 3 -104.09 41.32 16.52
C GLY A 3 -102.84 42.09 16.02
N ILE A 4 -102.07 42.71 16.92
CA ILE A 4 -100.88 43.49 16.58
C ILE A 4 -99.66 42.57 16.36
N LEU A 5 -99.54 41.48 17.13
CA LEU A 5 -98.49 40.48 16.92
C LEU A 5 -98.64 39.75 15.57
N LYS A 6 -99.88 39.41 15.16
CA LYS A 6 -100.14 38.78 13.86
C LYS A 6 -99.74 39.65 12.66
N ARG A 7 -99.84 40.99 12.78
CA ARG A 7 -99.53 41.93 11.70
C ARG A 7 -98.07 42.37 11.63
N ARG A 8 -97.32 42.35 12.74
CA ARG A 8 -95.94 42.86 12.79
C ARG A 8 -94.85 41.80 12.57
N TYR A 9 -95.09 40.54 12.93
CA TYR A 9 -94.12 39.45 12.74
C TYR A 9 -94.81 38.14 12.35
N PRO A 10 -95.21 37.98 11.07
CA PRO A 10 -95.96 36.81 10.61
C PRO A 10 -95.19 35.49 10.77
N ASN A 11 -93.85 35.53 10.78
CA ASN A 11 -92.98 34.35 10.93
C ASN A 11 -92.43 34.18 12.36
N SER A 12 -92.93 34.92 13.34
CA SER A 12 -92.52 34.73 14.74
C SER A 12 -93.10 33.43 15.28
N LEU A 13 -92.37 32.75 16.17
CA LEU A 13 -92.83 31.50 16.81
C LEU A 13 -94.26 31.62 17.38
N PRO A 14 -94.63 32.72 18.07
CA PRO A 14 -96.01 32.88 18.56
C PRO A 14 -97.05 33.00 17.45
N ALA A 15 -96.71 33.63 16.32
CA ALA A 15 -97.60 33.73 15.16
C ALA A 15 -97.75 32.39 14.45
N LEU A 16 -96.67 31.61 14.31
CA LEU A 16 -96.68 30.25 13.77
C LEU A 16 -97.47 29.28 14.65
N ILE A 17 -97.30 29.35 15.97
CA ILE A 17 -98.09 28.54 16.92
C ILE A 17 -99.57 28.89 16.83
N LEU A 18 -99.92 30.19 16.80
CA LEU A 18 -101.30 30.62 16.61
C LEU A 18 -101.86 30.19 15.24
N ALA A 19 -101.07 30.26 14.17
CA ALA A 19 -101.45 29.82 12.84
C ALA A 19 -101.64 28.30 12.76
N ALA A 20 -100.75 27.51 13.38
CA ALA A 20 -100.86 26.06 13.48
C ALA A 20 -102.06 25.65 14.36
N SER A 21 -102.39 26.41 15.40
CA SER A 21 -103.60 26.18 16.19
C SER A 21 -104.90 26.64 15.49
N ALA A 22 -104.81 27.60 14.56
CA ALA A 22 -105.94 28.08 13.77
C ALA A 22 -106.17 27.25 12.50
N ALA A 23 -105.11 26.66 11.96
CA ALA A 23 -105.17 25.56 11.00
C ALA A 23 -105.55 24.29 11.78
N GLY A 24 -106.82 24.21 12.18
CA GLY A 24 -107.36 23.06 12.90
C GLY A 24 -107.00 21.75 12.21
N ASP A 25 -106.97 20.67 13.00
CA ASP A 25 -106.62 19.27 12.65
C ASP A 25 -107.34 18.71 11.40
N SER A 26 -107.00 19.23 10.22
CA SER A 26 -107.27 18.61 8.94
C SER A 26 -105.93 18.35 8.25
N VAL A 27 -104.99 17.78 9.00
CA VAL A 27 -103.93 17.00 8.34
C VAL A 27 -104.64 15.75 7.84
N ASP A 28 -104.88 15.67 6.53
CA ASP A 28 -105.48 14.49 5.90
C ASP A 28 -104.81 13.22 6.45
N ARG A 29 -105.61 12.25 6.94
CA ARG A 29 -105.09 10.96 7.46
C ARG A 29 -104.08 10.31 6.53
N ASN A 30 -104.26 10.49 5.21
CA ASN A 30 -103.36 10.00 4.17
C ASN A 30 -101.94 10.60 4.28
N THR A 31 -101.81 11.86 4.68
CA THR A 31 -100.52 12.55 4.89
C THR A 31 -99.84 12.05 6.16
N VAL A 32 -100.61 11.84 7.23
CA VAL A 32 -100.12 11.27 8.49
C VAL A 32 -99.61 9.84 8.25
N ASP A 33 -100.41 8.99 7.60
CA ASP A 33 -100.03 7.62 7.25
C ASP A 33 -98.77 7.57 6.38
N PHE A 34 -98.63 8.51 5.42
CA PHE A 34 -97.43 8.61 4.59
C PHE A 34 -96.20 8.97 5.41
N MET A 35 -96.32 9.95 6.32
CA MET A 35 -95.23 10.34 7.22
C MET A 35 -94.86 9.22 8.18
N GLU A 36 -95.82 8.48 8.74
CA GLU A 36 -95.56 7.32 9.59
C GLU A 36 -94.83 6.20 8.84
N ARG A 37 -95.26 5.89 7.60
CA ARG A 37 -94.54 4.92 6.75
C ARG A 37 -93.13 5.40 6.43
N ARG A 38 -92.95 6.70 6.21
CA ARG A 38 -91.63 7.29 5.95
C ARG A 38 -90.74 7.23 7.19
N ILE A 39 -91.28 7.51 8.37
CA ILE A 39 -90.59 7.40 9.66
C ILE A 39 -90.18 5.95 9.91
N LYS A 40 -91.10 4.98 9.82
CA LYS A 40 -90.79 3.55 9.97
C LYS A 40 -89.72 3.07 8.99
N LYS A 41 -89.75 3.55 7.75
CA LYS A 41 -88.71 3.25 6.77
C LYS A 41 -87.37 3.85 7.18
N LEU A 42 -87.34 5.11 7.65
CA LEU A 42 -86.12 5.76 8.11
C LEU A 42 -85.56 5.11 9.38
N GLU A 43 -86.41 4.66 10.30
CA GLU A 43 -86.02 3.92 11.50
C GLU A 43 -85.37 2.58 11.11
N ALA A 44 -86.00 1.81 10.23
CA ALA A 44 -85.42 0.56 9.72
C ALA A 44 -84.12 0.79 8.93
N ASP A 45 -84.03 1.85 8.12
CA ASP A 45 -82.81 2.22 7.41
C ASP A 45 -81.70 2.64 8.40
N LEU A 46 -82.02 3.30 9.52
CA LEU A 46 -81.07 3.66 10.58
C LEU A 46 -80.60 2.43 11.35
N GLU A 47 -81.51 1.55 11.77
CA GLU A 47 -81.16 0.28 12.43
C GLU A 47 -80.27 -0.59 11.52
N GLY A 48 -80.58 -0.64 10.21
CA GLY A 48 -79.75 -1.31 9.22
C GLY A 48 -78.34 -0.75 9.16
N LYS A 49 -78.20 0.58 9.13
CA LYS A 49 -76.89 1.25 9.15
C LYS A 49 -76.12 1.00 10.45
N ASP A 50 -76.81 0.97 11.59
CA ASP A 50 -76.19 0.67 12.88
C ASP A 50 -75.67 -0.77 12.92
N GLU A 51 -76.42 -1.74 12.39
CA GLU A 51 -75.96 -3.12 12.28
C GLU A 51 -74.79 -3.29 11.30
N GLU A 52 -74.80 -2.56 10.18
CA GLU A 52 -73.66 -2.51 9.25
C GLU A 52 -72.42 -1.89 9.92
N ALA A 53 -72.58 -0.80 10.68
CA ALA A 53 -71.49 -0.18 11.43
C ALA A 53 -70.92 -1.11 12.50
N LYS A 54 -71.76 -1.85 13.23
CA LYS A 54 -71.33 -2.86 14.21
C LYS A 54 -70.59 -4.03 13.56
N LYS A 55 -71.00 -4.45 12.36
CA LYS A 55 -70.29 -5.50 11.59
C LYS A 55 -68.94 -4.98 11.11
N SER A 56 -68.90 -3.77 10.56
CA SER A 56 -67.67 -3.10 10.11
C SER A 56 -66.67 -2.93 11.27
N LEU A 57 -67.13 -2.45 12.43
CA LEU A 57 -66.30 -2.32 13.62
C LEU A 57 -65.71 -3.66 14.06
N ARG A 58 -66.52 -4.71 14.14
CA ARG A 58 -66.04 -6.07 14.47
C ARG A 58 -64.99 -6.58 13.49
N THR A 59 -65.18 -6.34 12.18
CA THR A 59 -64.16 -6.73 11.18
C THR A 59 -62.87 -5.93 11.36
N MET A 60 -62.95 -4.64 11.67
CA MET A 60 -61.78 -3.79 11.94
C MET A 60 -61.03 -4.25 13.20
N GLU A 61 -61.75 -4.56 14.28
CA GLU A 61 -61.18 -5.09 15.52
C GLU A 61 -60.46 -6.43 15.30
N GLN A 62 -61.04 -7.33 14.51
CA GLN A 62 -60.40 -8.59 14.15
C GLN A 62 -59.11 -8.38 13.34
N GLN A 63 -59.10 -7.44 12.39
CA GLN A 63 -57.88 -7.10 11.65
C GLN A 63 -56.81 -6.48 12.56
N PHE A 64 -57.22 -5.61 13.49
CA PHE A 64 -56.32 -5.02 14.48
C PHE A 64 -55.69 -6.09 15.38
N GLN A 65 -56.49 -7.01 15.91
CA GLN A 65 -56.01 -8.12 16.75
C GLN A 65 -55.07 -9.03 15.97
N LYS A 66 -55.39 -9.34 14.71
CA LYS A 66 -54.52 -10.13 13.83
C LYS A 66 -53.17 -9.44 13.61
N MET A 67 -53.15 -8.15 13.29
CA MET A 67 -51.90 -7.39 13.14
C MET A 67 -51.12 -7.32 14.45
N LYS A 68 -51.81 -7.09 15.58
CA LYS A 68 -51.18 -7.03 16.90
C LYS A 68 -50.41 -8.32 17.20
N ILE A 69 -51.03 -9.48 17.01
CA ILE A 69 -50.37 -10.78 17.22
C ILE A 69 -49.16 -10.95 16.29
N GLN A 70 -49.26 -10.55 15.02
CA GLN A 70 -48.13 -10.62 14.08
C GLN A 70 -46.95 -9.73 14.51
N TYR A 71 -47.22 -8.53 15.01
CA TYR A 71 -46.18 -7.63 15.52
C TYR A 71 -45.56 -8.14 16.81
N GLU A 72 -46.37 -8.69 17.73
CA GLU A 72 -45.88 -9.31 18.96
C GLU A 72 -44.97 -10.51 18.65
N GLN A 73 -45.35 -11.38 17.71
CA GLN A 73 -44.50 -12.49 17.26
C GLN A 73 -43.19 -12.02 16.65
N ARG A 74 -43.22 -10.99 15.78
CA ARG A 74 -42.01 -10.45 15.15
C ARG A 74 -41.08 -9.79 16.16
N LEU A 75 -41.64 -9.13 17.18
CA LEU A 75 -40.86 -8.57 18.28
C LEU A 75 -40.17 -9.69 19.07
N GLU A 76 -40.90 -10.76 19.41
CA GLU A 76 -40.34 -11.90 20.13
C GLU A 76 -39.22 -12.59 19.33
N GLU A 77 -39.40 -12.81 18.03
CA GLU A 77 -38.35 -13.35 17.15
C GLU A 77 -37.10 -12.44 17.13
N GLN A 78 -37.28 -11.12 17.06
CA GLN A 78 -36.16 -10.17 17.08
C GLN A 78 -35.44 -10.17 18.43
N GLU A 79 -36.17 -10.22 19.53
CA GLU A 79 -35.60 -10.31 20.87
C GLU A 79 -34.81 -11.61 21.06
N GLN A 80 -35.32 -12.74 20.57
CA GLN A 80 -34.61 -14.03 20.57
C GLN A 80 -33.32 -13.97 19.74
N MET A 81 -33.37 -13.38 18.54
CA MET A 81 -32.18 -13.20 17.68
C MET A 81 -31.13 -12.28 18.32
N LEU A 82 -31.56 -11.22 19.02
CA LEU A 82 -30.67 -10.34 19.77
C LEU A 82 -30.04 -11.06 20.97
N ALA A 83 -30.82 -11.83 21.72
CA ALA A 83 -30.34 -12.62 22.85
C ALA A 83 -29.32 -13.68 22.39
N HIS A 84 -29.57 -14.36 21.27
CA HIS A 84 -28.64 -15.32 20.68
C HIS A 84 -27.32 -14.65 20.28
N ARG A 85 -27.39 -13.53 19.55
CA ARG A 85 -26.21 -12.76 19.15
C ARG A 85 -25.40 -12.26 20.34
N GLN A 86 -26.07 -11.81 21.41
CA GLN A 86 -25.40 -11.38 22.64
C GLN A 86 -24.69 -12.55 23.34
N ARG A 87 -25.28 -13.76 23.30
CA ARG A 87 -24.65 -14.97 23.86
C ARG A 87 -23.46 -15.46 23.03
N GLU A 88 -23.51 -15.30 21.72
CA GLU A 88 -22.42 -15.67 20.79
C GLU A 88 -21.27 -14.65 20.73
N ALA A 89 -21.54 -13.38 21.03
CA ALA A 89 -20.56 -12.29 21.00
C ALA A 89 -19.29 -12.57 21.84
N PRO A 90 -19.35 -13.04 23.10
CA PRO A 90 -18.14 -13.33 23.88
C PRO A 90 -17.34 -14.53 23.32
N GLN A 91 -18.02 -15.51 22.72
CA GLN A 91 -17.38 -16.72 22.20
C GLN A 91 -16.67 -16.45 20.85
N ASN A 92 -17.28 -15.64 19.98
CA ASN A 92 -16.66 -15.18 18.75
C ASN A 92 -15.56 -14.13 19.00
N GLN A 93 -15.68 -13.30 20.04
CA GLN A 93 -14.61 -12.38 20.45
C GLN A 93 -13.37 -13.09 20.99
N HIS A 94 -13.53 -14.19 21.75
CA HIS A 94 -12.39 -14.94 22.25
C HIS A 94 -11.62 -15.63 21.10
N ASN A 95 -12.34 -16.19 20.14
CA ASN A 95 -11.76 -16.84 18.95
C ASN A 95 -11.16 -15.83 17.95
N SER A 96 -11.76 -14.64 17.81
CA SER A 96 -11.18 -13.57 17.00
C SER A 96 -9.97 -12.94 17.70
N SER A 97 -10.01 -12.77 19.02
CA SER A 97 -8.88 -12.25 19.80
C SER A 97 -7.68 -13.20 19.78
N SER A 98 -7.88 -14.51 19.90
CA SER A 98 -6.78 -15.48 19.79
C SER A 98 -6.16 -15.48 18.38
N ARG A 99 -7.00 -15.40 17.34
CA ARG A 99 -6.54 -15.27 15.95
C ARG A 99 -5.81 -13.96 15.68
N LEU A 100 -6.29 -12.84 16.24
CA LEU A 100 -5.64 -11.54 16.14
C LEU A 100 -4.27 -11.56 16.81
N LYS A 101 -4.16 -12.14 18.02
CA LYS A 101 -2.88 -12.30 18.71
C LYS A 101 -1.89 -13.16 17.91
N ALA A 102 -2.34 -14.24 17.28
CA ALA A 102 -1.49 -15.06 16.42
C ALA A 102 -0.96 -14.25 15.21
N LEU A 103 -1.83 -13.50 14.55
CA LEU A 103 -1.44 -12.63 13.43
C LEU A 103 -0.49 -11.51 13.86
N GLU A 104 -0.69 -10.92 15.05
CA GLU A 104 0.23 -9.93 15.61
C GLU A 104 1.62 -10.52 15.85
N THR A 105 1.71 -11.75 16.37
CA THR A 105 3.00 -12.43 16.57
C THR A 105 3.70 -12.78 15.26
N GLU A 106 2.96 -13.25 14.24
CA GLU A 106 3.52 -13.52 12.90
C GLU A 106 4.01 -12.22 12.25
N LEU A 107 3.25 -11.13 12.36
CA LEU A 107 3.65 -9.82 11.84
C LEU A 107 4.90 -9.30 12.54
N GLY A 108 5.02 -9.51 13.85
CA GLY A 108 6.23 -9.22 14.62
C GLY A 108 7.44 -9.98 14.09
N GLY A 109 7.31 -11.30 13.91
CA GLY A 109 8.37 -12.15 13.35
C GLY A 109 8.79 -11.76 11.93
N ILE A 110 7.83 -11.39 11.06
CA ILE A 110 8.13 -10.91 9.70
C ILE A 110 8.89 -9.58 9.75
N LYS A 111 8.49 -8.65 10.62
CA LYS A 111 9.19 -7.37 10.78
C LYS A 111 10.63 -7.56 11.27
N GLU A 112 10.83 -8.44 12.26
CA GLU A 112 12.16 -8.78 12.76
C GLU A 112 13.03 -9.43 11.69
N ALA A 113 12.50 -10.41 10.95
CA ALA A 113 13.20 -11.06 9.85
C ALA A 113 13.59 -10.03 8.77
N HIS A 114 12.66 -9.16 8.38
CA HIS A 114 12.94 -8.10 7.42
C HIS A 114 14.02 -7.14 7.95
N GLN A 115 13.94 -6.74 9.21
CA GLN A 115 14.93 -5.85 9.80
C GLN A 115 16.33 -6.50 9.88
N ILE A 116 16.41 -7.82 10.09
CA ILE A 116 17.66 -8.57 9.99
C ILE A 116 18.18 -8.55 8.54
N THR A 117 17.33 -8.75 7.54
CA THR A 117 17.75 -8.68 6.13
C THR A 117 18.25 -7.30 5.73
N VAL A 118 17.58 -6.24 6.19
CA VAL A 118 18.02 -4.85 5.96
C VAL A 118 19.41 -4.63 6.55
N ARG A 119 19.63 -5.00 7.83
CA ARG A 119 20.96 -4.89 8.45
C ARG A 119 22.04 -5.68 7.71
N LYS A 120 21.71 -6.85 7.17
CA LYS A 120 22.66 -7.66 6.37
C LYS A 120 23.02 -6.96 5.06
N LEU A 121 22.02 -6.43 4.35
CA LEU A 121 22.24 -5.70 3.10
C LEU A 121 23.01 -4.39 3.34
N GLU A 122 22.72 -3.67 4.43
CA GLU A 122 23.47 -2.49 4.85
C GLU A 122 24.94 -2.82 5.09
N ALA A 123 25.22 -3.91 5.83
CA ALA A 123 26.59 -4.37 6.05
C ALA A 123 27.31 -4.77 4.75
N GLU A 124 26.61 -5.42 3.81
CA GLU A 124 27.17 -5.76 2.49
C GLU A 124 27.48 -4.51 1.66
N ILE A 125 26.58 -3.52 1.67
CA ILE A 125 26.79 -2.22 1.02
C ILE A 125 28.03 -1.53 1.61
N ASP A 126 28.22 -1.56 2.92
CA ASP A 126 29.39 -0.94 3.56
C ASP A 126 30.69 -1.66 3.20
N VAL A 127 30.67 -3.00 3.14
CA VAL A 127 31.82 -3.78 2.64
C VAL A 127 32.15 -3.42 1.19
N LEU A 128 31.15 -3.36 0.31
CA LEU A 128 31.35 -3.00 -1.09
C LEU A 128 31.84 -1.55 -1.26
N LYS A 129 31.34 -0.61 -0.45
CA LYS A 129 31.84 0.77 -0.42
C LYS A 129 33.31 0.82 -0.01
N HIS A 130 33.70 0.08 1.02
CA HIS A 130 35.11 0.00 1.43
C HIS A 130 36.00 -0.63 0.35
N GLN A 131 35.51 -1.67 -0.34
CA GLN A 131 36.23 -2.27 -1.48
C GLN A 131 36.40 -1.29 -2.64
N ASN A 132 35.34 -0.55 -3.01
CA ASN A 132 35.42 0.47 -4.06
C ASN A 132 36.38 1.61 -3.68
N ALA A 133 36.33 2.12 -2.45
CA ALA A 133 37.27 3.14 -1.99
C ALA A 133 38.73 2.66 -2.08
N HIS A 134 38.99 1.41 -1.69
CA HIS A 134 40.32 0.81 -1.80
C HIS A 134 40.76 0.57 -3.25
N LEU A 135 39.85 0.23 -4.16
CA LEU A 135 40.15 0.11 -5.59
C LEU A 135 40.45 1.48 -6.22
N GLU A 136 39.70 2.52 -5.87
CA GLU A 136 39.95 3.90 -6.31
C GLU A 136 41.33 4.40 -5.83
N HIS A 137 41.68 4.18 -4.56
CA HIS A 137 43.01 4.51 -4.05
C HIS A 137 44.13 3.79 -4.82
N LYS A 138 43.97 2.48 -5.06
CA LYS A 138 44.94 1.70 -5.86
C LYS A 138 45.05 2.15 -7.31
N LYS A 139 43.98 2.69 -7.89
CA LYS A 139 43.99 3.21 -9.26
C LYS A 139 44.76 4.53 -9.31
N ASN A 140 44.48 5.43 -8.39
CA ASN A 140 45.19 6.72 -8.30
C ASN A 140 46.69 6.53 -8.04
N ASP A 141 47.07 5.60 -7.14
CA ASP A 141 48.49 5.28 -6.89
C ASP A 141 49.21 4.78 -8.15
N LYS A 142 48.52 4.03 -9.02
CA LYS A 142 49.08 3.56 -10.30
C LYS A 142 49.18 4.67 -11.34
N GLU A 143 48.15 5.51 -11.43
CA GLU A 143 48.16 6.68 -12.32
C GLU A 143 49.28 7.64 -11.95
N ASP A 144 49.52 7.88 -10.65
CA ASP A 144 50.64 8.71 -10.17
C ASP A 144 52.01 8.07 -10.49
N GLN A 145 52.16 6.75 -10.34
CA GLN A 145 53.39 6.04 -10.72
C GLN A 145 53.64 6.10 -12.24
N ASP A 146 52.60 5.96 -13.05
CA ASP A 146 52.70 6.05 -14.51
C ASP A 146 53.06 7.46 -14.96
N LEU A 147 52.48 8.50 -14.33
CA LEU A 147 52.84 9.90 -14.57
C LEU A 147 54.30 10.18 -14.21
N GLN A 148 54.77 9.71 -13.05
CA GLN A 148 56.18 9.85 -12.65
C GLN A 148 57.13 9.12 -13.62
N SER A 149 56.75 7.95 -14.12
CA SER A 149 57.53 7.20 -15.11
C SER A 149 57.62 7.93 -16.45
N ILE A 150 56.51 8.51 -16.91
CA ILE A 150 56.48 9.31 -18.14
C ILE A 150 57.33 10.57 -17.97
N GLU A 151 57.20 11.28 -16.85
CA GLU A 151 57.99 12.48 -16.55
C GLU A 151 59.50 12.18 -16.57
N PHE A 152 59.92 11.09 -15.92
CA PHE A 152 61.31 10.63 -15.94
C PHE A 152 61.81 10.27 -17.35
N GLN A 153 60.97 9.62 -18.18
CA GLN A 153 61.32 9.31 -19.56
C GLN A 153 61.49 10.57 -20.42
N VAL A 154 60.63 11.57 -20.23
CA VAL A 154 60.72 12.86 -20.92
C VAL A 154 61.99 13.60 -20.51
N GLU A 155 62.30 13.68 -19.22
CA GLU A 155 63.55 14.28 -18.73
C GLU A 155 64.80 13.57 -19.30
N GLN A 156 64.80 12.24 -19.30
CA GLN A 156 65.88 11.45 -19.88
C GLN A 156 66.04 11.73 -21.38
N ALA A 157 64.94 11.80 -22.13
CA ALA A 157 64.98 12.13 -23.56
C ALA A 157 65.52 13.55 -23.80
N GLN A 158 65.12 14.52 -22.98
CA GLN A 158 65.64 15.90 -23.04
C GLN A 158 67.14 15.96 -22.74
N ALA A 159 67.63 15.24 -21.72
CA ALA A 159 69.06 15.16 -21.41
C ALA A 159 69.85 14.53 -22.55
N ARG A 160 69.34 13.44 -23.15
CA ARG A 160 69.94 12.80 -24.33
C ARG A 160 69.98 13.74 -25.54
N ALA A 161 68.91 14.49 -25.79
CA ALA A 161 68.88 15.48 -26.86
C ALA A 161 69.91 16.61 -26.64
N LYS A 162 70.06 17.10 -25.40
CA LYS A 162 71.10 18.08 -25.05
C LYS A 162 72.51 17.52 -25.29
N LEU A 163 72.78 16.28 -24.88
CA LEU A 163 74.07 15.62 -25.15
C LEU A 163 74.34 15.45 -26.65
N ALA A 164 73.33 15.09 -27.44
CA ALA A 164 73.47 14.97 -28.88
C ALA A 164 73.85 16.31 -29.54
N ARG A 165 73.20 17.41 -29.13
CA ARG A 165 73.54 18.77 -29.60
C ARG A 165 74.98 19.15 -29.24
N LEU A 166 75.39 18.93 -27.99
CA LEU A 166 76.76 19.21 -27.56
C LEU A 166 77.80 18.37 -28.32
N ASN A 167 77.51 17.11 -28.61
CA ASN A 167 78.37 16.27 -29.44
C ASN A 167 78.46 16.77 -30.89
N GLU A 168 77.37 17.25 -31.46
CA GLU A 168 77.35 17.84 -32.80
C GLU A 168 78.16 19.15 -32.85
N GLU A 169 78.02 20.00 -31.83
CA GLU A 169 78.82 21.21 -31.66
C GLU A 169 80.31 20.87 -31.50
N LEU A 170 80.64 19.86 -30.69
CA LEU A 170 82.03 19.40 -30.51
C LEU A 170 82.61 18.85 -31.81
N ALA A 171 81.83 18.09 -32.59
CA ALA A 171 82.24 17.62 -33.91
C ALA A 171 82.42 18.78 -34.90
N ALA A 172 81.55 19.78 -34.87
CA ALA A 172 81.68 20.99 -35.69
C ALA A 172 82.94 21.78 -35.33
N LYS A 173 83.21 21.97 -34.03
CA LYS A 173 84.44 22.61 -33.54
C LYS A 173 85.68 21.78 -33.87
N GLY A 174 85.60 20.46 -33.84
CA GLY A 174 86.65 19.57 -34.30
C GLY A 174 86.99 19.76 -35.78
N ARG A 175 85.97 19.90 -36.64
CA ARG A 175 86.17 20.23 -38.07
C ARG A 175 86.82 21.61 -38.24
N GLU A 176 86.35 22.61 -37.49
CA GLU A 176 86.92 23.97 -37.51
C GLU A 176 88.40 23.96 -37.09
N ILE A 177 88.76 23.23 -36.02
CA ILE A 177 90.15 23.05 -35.60
C ILE A 177 90.97 22.34 -36.69
N GLN A 178 90.43 21.32 -37.35
CA GLN A 178 91.14 20.63 -38.42
C GLN A 178 91.40 21.56 -39.62
N ASP A 179 90.43 22.39 -39.98
CA ASP A 179 90.57 23.36 -41.07
C ASP A 179 91.54 24.49 -40.72
N LEU A 180 91.51 24.96 -39.47
CA LEU A 180 92.52 25.87 -38.90
C LEU A 180 93.91 25.22 -38.90
N THR A 181 94.01 23.94 -38.58
CA THR A 181 95.28 23.19 -38.61
C THR A 181 95.82 23.10 -40.04
N LYS A 182 94.98 22.75 -41.02
CA LYS A 182 95.36 22.72 -42.44
C LYS A 182 95.81 24.10 -42.94
N THR A 183 95.16 25.18 -42.51
CA THR A 183 95.57 26.54 -42.88
C THR A 183 96.89 26.93 -42.22
N VAL A 184 97.08 26.63 -40.93
CA VAL A 184 98.38 26.82 -40.25
C VAL A 184 99.49 26.00 -40.93
N GLU A 185 99.24 24.75 -41.30
CA GLU A 185 100.22 23.92 -42.02
C GLU A 185 100.57 24.49 -43.41
N ARG A 186 99.58 25.00 -44.15
CA ARG A 186 99.82 25.71 -45.43
C ARG A 186 100.68 26.95 -45.20
N LEU A 187 100.31 27.80 -44.23
CA LEU A 187 101.07 28.99 -43.87
C LEU A 187 102.49 28.65 -43.37
N GLN A 188 102.67 27.54 -42.64
CA GLN A 188 103.99 27.07 -42.23
C GLN A 188 104.81 26.49 -43.40
N LYS A 189 104.17 25.82 -44.38
CA LYS A 189 104.82 25.39 -45.61
C LYS A 189 105.25 26.59 -46.46
N GLU A 190 104.39 27.59 -46.61
CA GLU A 190 104.72 28.87 -47.26
C GLU A 190 105.84 29.60 -46.53
N ARG A 191 105.77 29.71 -45.20
CA ARG A 191 106.85 30.29 -44.37
C ARG A 191 108.16 29.53 -44.55
N ARG A 192 108.16 28.19 -44.59
CA ARG A 192 109.36 27.39 -44.89
C ARG A 192 109.88 27.60 -46.31
N MET A 193 109.00 27.72 -47.31
CA MET A 193 109.41 28.06 -48.69
C MET A 193 110.00 29.47 -48.78
N MET A 194 109.45 30.43 -48.05
CA MET A 194 109.94 31.81 -47.99
C MET A 194 111.29 31.89 -47.25
N LEU A 195 111.44 31.18 -46.11
CA LEU A 195 112.68 31.09 -45.35
C LEU A 195 113.77 30.25 -46.06
N SER A 196 113.39 29.29 -46.91
CA SER A 196 114.32 28.53 -47.74
C SER A 196 114.91 29.36 -48.89
N ARG A 197 114.26 30.46 -49.28
CA ARG A 197 114.76 31.38 -50.31
C ARG A 197 115.58 32.53 -49.74
N GLN A 198 115.48 32.84 -48.44
CA GLN A 198 116.22 33.93 -47.82
C GLN A 198 116.58 33.62 -46.36
N SER A 199 117.87 33.36 -46.16
CA SER A 199 118.61 33.56 -44.91
C SER A 199 120.07 33.74 -45.34
N PRO A 200 120.84 34.71 -44.77
CA PRO A 200 120.85 34.92 -43.32
C PRO A 200 121.06 36.35 -42.78
N ARG A 201 120.81 36.46 -41.46
CA ARG A 201 121.28 37.47 -40.46
C ARG A 201 120.59 38.85 -40.48
N GLY A 202 120.35 39.53 -39.36
CA GLY A 202 120.66 39.34 -37.93
C GLY A 202 119.70 40.19 -37.07
N ARG A 203 119.45 39.84 -35.79
CA ARG A 203 119.89 40.54 -34.55
C ARG A 203 119.46 42.03 -34.48
N GLU A 204 118.91 42.61 -33.40
CA GLU A 204 118.93 42.31 -31.95
C GLU A 204 117.96 43.30 -31.24
N GLU A 205 117.36 42.86 -30.13
CA GLU A 205 117.23 43.52 -28.79
C GLU A 205 117.02 45.05 -28.67
N MET A 206 116.27 45.67 -27.73
CA MET A 206 115.75 45.33 -26.39
C MET A 206 114.82 46.46 -25.87
N ALA A 207 113.92 46.10 -24.94
CA ALA A 207 113.49 46.82 -23.73
C ALA A 207 112.85 48.26 -23.73
N ALA A 208 111.57 48.27 -23.32
CA ALA A 208 110.99 48.94 -22.12
C ALA A 208 110.52 50.43 -22.11
N LYS A 209 109.21 50.55 -21.76
CA LYS A 209 108.52 51.50 -20.83
C LYS A 209 107.86 52.80 -21.35
N ARG A 210 106.54 52.82 -21.08
CA ARG A 210 105.64 53.91 -20.61
C ARG A 210 105.25 55.03 -21.59
N LEU A 211 103.94 55.23 -21.80
CA LEU A 211 103.13 56.35 -21.25
C LEU A 211 101.85 56.61 -22.09
N LYS A 212 100.69 56.66 -21.40
CA LYS A 212 99.39 57.33 -21.67
C LYS A 212 99.02 57.74 -23.12
N LYS A 213 97.85 57.27 -23.59
CA LYS A 213 96.74 58.15 -24.01
C LYS A 213 95.43 57.37 -24.21
N GLU A 214 94.43 57.72 -23.40
CA GLU A 214 92.99 57.60 -23.69
C GLU A 214 92.64 58.28 -25.01
N ILE A 215 91.71 57.70 -25.79
CA ILE A 215 90.66 58.39 -26.57
C ILE A 215 89.57 57.33 -26.88
N LEU A 216 88.39 57.55 -26.29
CA LEU A 216 87.09 57.02 -26.71
C LEU A 216 86.37 58.08 -27.56
N HIS A 217 85.42 57.60 -28.38
CA HIS A 217 84.29 58.30 -29.05
C HIS A 217 84.54 59.01 -30.39
N PRO A 218 83.50 59.02 -31.27
CA PRO A 218 82.44 60.04 -31.22
C PRO A 218 81.00 59.44 -31.17
N ASN A 219 80.13 60.00 -30.31
CA ASN A 219 79.03 60.97 -30.59
C ASN A 219 77.84 60.38 -31.36
N SER A 220 76.59 60.62 -30.96
CA SER A 220 75.94 61.92 -30.65
C SER A 220 74.74 61.66 -29.70
N GLY A 221 74.51 62.38 -28.60
CA GLY A 221 74.08 63.80 -28.54
C GLY A 221 72.66 63.92 -29.13
N ASN A 222 71.62 64.41 -28.46
CA ASN A 222 71.57 65.50 -27.49
C ASN A 222 70.21 65.56 -26.77
N ALA A 223 70.21 66.19 -25.61
CA ALA A 223 69.05 66.55 -24.81
C ALA A 223 68.44 67.90 -25.24
N ASN A 224 67.25 68.14 -24.70
CA ASN A 224 66.64 69.41 -24.33
C ASN A 224 65.72 70.17 -25.30
N ALA A 225 64.65 70.66 -24.64
CA ALA A 225 64.07 72.00 -24.73
C ALA A 225 62.67 72.08 -25.35
N PHE A 226 61.73 72.38 -24.45
CA PHE A 226 60.46 73.04 -24.70
C PHE A 226 60.62 74.31 -25.56
N SER A 227 59.61 74.62 -26.38
CA SER A 227 58.76 75.81 -26.17
C SER A 227 57.64 75.90 -27.21
N GLU A 228 56.42 75.83 -26.70
CA GLU A 228 55.32 76.77 -26.96
C GLU A 228 55.50 77.70 -28.17
N THR A 229 54.73 77.44 -29.23
CA THR A 229 54.38 78.45 -30.22
C THR A 229 52.97 78.16 -30.71
N LEU A 230 52.04 79.01 -30.28
CA LEU A 230 50.76 79.23 -30.93
C LEU A 230 51.03 79.69 -32.37
N GLY A 231 51.13 78.73 -33.27
CA GLY A 231 51.13 78.91 -34.71
C GLY A 231 50.22 77.84 -35.27
N ALA A 232 49.23 78.25 -36.06
CA ALA A 232 48.28 77.38 -36.73
C ALA A 232 48.90 76.01 -37.06
N LYS A 233 48.26 74.91 -36.63
CA LYS A 233 48.61 73.57 -37.11
C LYS A 233 48.41 73.58 -38.63
N LEU A 234 49.44 73.99 -39.37
CA LEU A 234 49.56 73.79 -40.79
C LEU A 234 49.56 72.28 -40.94
N TYR A 235 48.41 71.75 -41.34
CA TYR A 235 48.26 70.38 -41.81
C TYR A 235 49.40 70.13 -42.79
N HIS A 236 50.42 69.40 -42.34
CA HIS A 236 51.50 68.91 -43.18
C HIS A 236 51.01 67.57 -43.71
N PRO A 237 50.57 67.50 -44.98
CA PRO A 237 49.99 66.27 -45.53
C PRO A 237 50.98 65.10 -45.45
N HIS A 238 52.28 65.39 -45.42
CA HIS A 238 53.35 64.40 -45.46
C HIS A 238 53.80 63.81 -44.12
N THR A 239 53.30 64.32 -42.99
CA THR A 239 53.54 63.70 -41.66
C THR A 239 52.81 62.35 -41.51
N PHE A 240 51.88 62.06 -42.42
CA PHE A 240 51.10 60.83 -42.48
C PHE A 240 51.37 60.03 -43.76
N THR A 241 52.29 60.45 -44.63
CA THR A 241 52.49 59.77 -45.92
C THR A 241 53.45 58.59 -45.81
N ASP A 242 52.98 57.49 -46.41
CA ASP A 242 53.60 56.20 -46.69
C ASP A 242 53.88 55.23 -45.53
N SER A 243 54.54 55.60 -44.43
CA SER A 243 54.77 54.62 -43.32
C SER A 243 53.48 54.31 -42.55
N HIS A 244 52.77 55.36 -42.11
CA HIS A 244 51.54 55.21 -41.32
C HIS A 244 50.38 54.59 -42.12
N ILE A 245 50.29 54.88 -43.42
CA ILE A 245 49.28 54.30 -44.31
C ILE A 245 49.56 52.80 -44.51
N SER A 246 50.83 52.40 -44.67
CA SER A 246 51.20 50.99 -44.80
C SER A 246 50.93 50.21 -43.51
N GLU A 247 51.26 50.77 -42.34
CA GLU A 247 50.96 50.18 -41.03
C GLU A 247 49.44 49.98 -40.82
N VAL A 248 48.62 50.97 -41.18
CA VAL A 248 47.16 50.87 -41.10
C VAL A 248 46.61 49.84 -42.07
N LEU A 249 47.19 49.68 -43.26
CA LEU A 249 46.79 48.65 -44.23
C LEU A 249 47.17 47.24 -43.76
N GLU A 250 48.36 47.06 -43.20
CA GLU A 250 48.80 45.79 -42.61
C GLU A 250 47.94 45.42 -41.38
N GLU A 251 47.65 46.38 -40.52
CA GLU A 251 46.73 46.19 -39.40
C GLU A 251 45.30 45.88 -39.89
N ASN A 252 44.82 46.54 -40.94
CA ASN A 252 43.52 46.22 -41.54
C ASN A 252 43.50 44.78 -42.08
N TYR A 253 44.58 44.33 -42.72
CA TYR A 253 44.72 42.95 -43.19
C TYR A 253 44.74 41.95 -42.02
N ARG A 254 45.48 42.25 -40.95
CA ARG A 254 45.52 41.44 -39.72
C ARG A 254 44.13 41.33 -39.09
N LEU A 255 43.44 42.46 -38.90
CA LEU A 255 42.10 42.51 -38.31
C LEU A 255 41.06 41.79 -39.18
N ARG A 256 41.16 41.87 -40.50
CA ARG A 256 40.30 41.09 -41.41
C ARG A 256 40.54 39.59 -41.25
N SER A 257 41.80 39.17 -41.18
CA SER A 257 42.16 37.76 -40.98
C SER A 257 41.70 37.24 -39.61
N GLU A 258 41.81 38.07 -38.56
CA GLU A 258 41.33 37.76 -37.22
C GLU A 258 39.80 37.69 -37.17
N LEU A 259 39.09 38.61 -37.83
CA LEU A 259 37.64 38.56 -37.97
C LEU A 259 37.18 37.30 -38.71
N GLU A 260 37.84 36.92 -39.81
CA GLU A 260 37.55 35.66 -40.52
C GLU A 260 37.76 34.46 -39.60
N GLY A 261 38.87 34.41 -38.84
CA GLY A 261 39.14 33.38 -37.83
C GLY A 261 38.04 33.28 -36.77
N LEU A 262 37.65 34.41 -36.17
CA LEU A 262 36.58 34.47 -35.17
C LEU A 262 35.21 34.09 -35.75
N THR A 263 34.93 34.40 -37.02
CA THR A 263 33.69 33.96 -37.67
C THR A 263 33.65 32.45 -37.85
N LEU A 264 34.76 31.83 -38.29
CA LEU A 264 34.86 30.38 -38.42
C LEU A 264 34.76 29.69 -37.05
N GLU A 265 35.38 30.24 -36.02
CA GLU A 265 35.28 29.71 -34.66
C GLU A 265 33.84 29.80 -34.13
N ARG A 266 33.15 30.94 -34.34
CA ARG A 266 31.73 31.08 -34.00
C ARG A 266 30.87 30.06 -34.73
N GLU A 267 31.09 29.87 -36.03
CA GLU A 267 30.33 28.90 -36.83
C GLU A 267 30.57 27.46 -36.36
N LYS A 268 31.82 27.11 -36.04
CA LYS A 268 32.19 25.82 -35.45
C LYS A 268 31.50 25.60 -34.10
N LEU A 269 31.60 26.55 -33.17
CA LEU A 269 30.94 26.46 -31.86
C LEU A 269 29.42 26.40 -31.98
N LYS A 270 28.83 27.13 -32.93
CA LYS A 270 27.40 27.06 -33.22
C LYS A 270 27.00 25.65 -33.70
N MET A 271 27.77 25.07 -34.63
CA MET A 271 27.53 23.71 -35.12
C MET A 271 27.68 22.66 -34.01
N GLU A 272 28.70 22.79 -33.16
CA GLU A 272 28.91 21.91 -32.00
C GLU A 272 27.75 22.03 -30.99
N SER A 273 27.27 23.25 -30.72
CA SER A 273 26.11 23.50 -29.86
C SER A 273 24.83 22.90 -30.45
N GLU A 274 24.57 23.08 -31.74
CA GLU A 274 23.41 22.50 -32.43
C GLU A 274 23.46 20.97 -32.39
N ALA A 275 24.63 20.37 -32.64
CA ALA A 275 24.81 18.92 -32.55
C ALA A 275 24.54 18.40 -31.12
N ALA A 276 25.03 19.10 -30.09
CA ALA A 276 24.78 18.75 -28.69
C ALA A 276 23.29 18.84 -28.33
N VAL A 277 22.58 19.88 -28.80
CA VAL A 277 21.13 20.02 -28.61
C VAL A 277 20.38 18.87 -29.28
N CYS A 278 20.68 18.54 -30.54
CA CYS A 278 20.04 17.42 -31.22
C CYS A 278 20.27 16.08 -30.51
N GLN A 279 21.48 15.85 -29.98
CA GLN A 279 21.78 14.67 -29.18
C GLN A 279 20.96 14.63 -27.89
N LEU A 280 20.89 15.73 -27.14
CA LEU A 280 20.09 15.82 -25.93
C LEU A 280 18.60 15.61 -26.21
N GLU A 281 18.06 16.22 -27.26
CA GLU A 281 16.66 16.03 -27.69
C GLU A 281 16.38 14.56 -28.04
N SER A 282 17.28 13.90 -28.77
CA SER A 282 17.15 12.48 -29.12
C SER A 282 17.21 11.58 -27.87
N SER A 283 18.05 11.91 -26.89
CA SER A 283 18.14 11.17 -25.62
C SER A 283 16.88 11.36 -24.77
N MET A 284 16.38 12.59 -24.68
CA MET A 284 15.15 12.91 -23.96
C MET A 284 13.95 12.22 -24.59
N LYS A 285 13.89 12.16 -25.93
CA LYS A 285 12.82 11.45 -26.64
C LYS A 285 12.85 9.95 -26.33
N ARG A 286 14.02 9.31 -26.39
CA ARG A 286 14.17 7.89 -26.01
C ARG A 286 13.72 7.62 -24.57
N VAL A 287 14.14 8.44 -23.62
CA VAL A 287 13.73 8.28 -22.21
C VAL A 287 12.21 8.43 -22.04
N LYS A 288 11.58 9.36 -22.76
CA LYS A 288 10.11 9.51 -22.75
C LYS A 288 9.41 8.30 -23.36
N ASP A 289 9.93 7.79 -24.47
CA ASP A 289 9.38 6.62 -25.16
C ASP A 289 9.53 5.36 -24.27
N ASP A 290 10.68 5.17 -23.61
CA ASP A 290 10.94 4.07 -22.68
C ASP A 290 10.02 4.16 -21.44
N ALA A 291 9.84 5.36 -20.88
CA ALA A 291 8.91 5.58 -19.77
C ALA A 291 7.46 5.29 -20.18
N ALA A 292 7.04 5.70 -21.37
CA ALA A 292 5.72 5.41 -21.91
C ALA A 292 5.52 3.90 -22.12
N ALA A 293 6.51 3.20 -22.67
CA ALA A 293 6.48 1.76 -22.85
C ALA A 293 6.39 1.01 -21.50
N HIS A 294 7.16 1.44 -20.50
CA HIS A 294 7.09 0.88 -19.15
C HIS A 294 5.70 1.09 -18.52
N ILE A 295 5.14 2.29 -18.62
CA ILE A 295 3.78 2.59 -18.13
C ILE A 295 2.74 1.73 -18.85
N ALA A 296 2.84 1.56 -20.16
CA ALA A 296 1.92 0.72 -20.94
C ALA A 296 2.01 -0.76 -20.52
N SER A 297 3.24 -1.29 -20.34
CA SER A 297 3.46 -2.65 -19.85
C SER A 297 2.85 -2.86 -18.45
N LEU A 298 3.05 -1.90 -17.54
CA LEU A 298 2.48 -1.95 -16.19
C LEU A 298 0.94 -1.93 -16.22
N LYS A 299 0.34 -1.06 -17.05
CA LYS A 299 -1.11 -1.02 -17.23
C LYS A 299 -1.66 -2.34 -17.77
N ALA A 300 -1.02 -2.92 -18.79
CA ALA A 300 -1.42 -4.21 -19.34
C ALA A 300 -1.25 -5.37 -18.35
N ALA A 301 -0.22 -5.32 -17.50
CA ALA A 301 -0.04 -6.31 -16.43
C ALA A 301 -1.13 -6.20 -15.36
N HIS A 302 -1.48 -4.98 -14.96
CA HIS A 302 -2.56 -4.73 -14.02
C HIS A 302 -3.92 -5.20 -14.55
N GLU A 303 -4.23 -4.89 -15.81
CA GLU A 303 -5.46 -5.33 -16.48
C GLU A 303 -5.58 -6.86 -16.52
N ARG A 304 -4.49 -7.56 -16.86
CA ARG A 304 -4.43 -9.03 -16.81
C ARG A 304 -4.67 -9.61 -15.41
N GLU A 305 -4.15 -8.98 -14.36
CA GLU A 305 -4.38 -9.46 -12.99
C GLU A 305 -5.84 -9.21 -12.55
N ILE A 306 -6.45 -8.09 -12.96
CA ILE A 306 -7.88 -7.84 -12.72
C ILE A 306 -8.73 -8.93 -13.40
N GLU A 307 -8.48 -9.22 -14.68
CA GLU A 307 -9.20 -10.26 -15.42
C GLU A 307 -9.07 -11.63 -14.75
N LYS A 308 -7.86 -11.98 -14.30
CA LYS A 308 -7.60 -13.23 -13.57
C LYS A 308 -8.41 -13.31 -12.27
N LEU A 309 -8.44 -12.24 -11.47
CA LEU A 309 -9.22 -12.20 -10.23
C LEU A 309 -10.73 -12.32 -10.51
N LEU A 310 -11.23 -11.68 -11.57
CA LEU A 310 -12.63 -11.80 -11.98
C LEU A 310 -12.98 -13.22 -12.42
N CYS A 311 -12.13 -13.85 -13.24
CA CYS A 311 -12.32 -15.24 -13.66
C CYS A 311 -12.28 -16.21 -12.48
N GLN A 312 -11.35 -16.03 -11.54
CA GLN A 312 -11.27 -16.86 -10.34
C GLN A 312 -12.54 -16.72 -9.49
N ASN A 313 -13.01 -15.49 -9.26
CA ASN A 313 -14.25 -15.23 -8.54
C ASN A 313 -15.45 -15.90 -9.23
N ALA A 314 -15.55 -15.80 -10.56
CA ALA A 314 -16.62 -16.44 -11.32
C ALA A 314 -16.59 -17.97 -11.22
N VAL A 315 -15.42 -18.60 -11.16
CA VAL A 315 -15.28 -20.05 -10.98
C VAL A 315 -15.64 -20.47 -9.55
N GLU A 316 -15.15 -19.76 -8.54
CA GLU A 316 -15.44 -20.03 -7.13
C GLU A 316 -16.93 -19.83 -6.80
N ASN A 317 -17.53 -18.78 -7.34
CA ASN A 317 -18.96 -18.47 -7.22
C ASN A 317 -19.79 -19.06 -8.36
N SER A 318 -19.22 -19.97 -9.15
CA SER A 318 -19.97 -20.66 -10.18
C SER A 318 -21.15 -21.37 -9.54
N SER A 319 -22.28 -21.36 -10.25
CA SER A 319 -23.50 -22.06 -9.82
C SER A 319 -23.23 -23.52 -9.49
N SER A 320 -22.23 -24.14 -10.13
CA SER A 320 -21.78 -25.50 -9.85
C SER A 320 -21.16 -25.63 -8.45
N ARG A 321 -20.23 -24.76 -8.05
CA ARG A 321 -19.61 -24.84 -6.71
C ARG A 321 -20.61 -24.54 -5.60
N VAL A 322 -21.49 -23.58 -5.83
CA VAL A 322 -22.61 -23.29 -4.90
C VAL A 322 -23.56 -24.48 -4.81
N ALA A 323 -23.90 -25.12 -5.94
CA ALA A 323 -24.75 -26.30 -5.96
C ALA A 323 -24.12 -27.51 -5.25
N GLU A 324 -22.80 -27.73 -5.38
CA GLU A 324 -22.08 -28.77 -4.63
C GLU A 324 -22.16 -28.54 -3.12
N LEU A 325 -21.92 -27.31 -2.66
CA LEU A 325 -22.01 -26.96 -1.24
C LEU A 325 -23.45 -27.12 -0.73
N ASN A 326 -24.44 -26.66 -1.49
CA ASN A 326 -25.85 -26.85 -1.14
C ASN A 326 -26.23 -28.33 -1.08
N ARG A 327 -25.72 -29.18 -1.99
CA ARG A 327 -25.95 -30.63 -1.94
C ARG A 327 -25.35 -31.26 -0.69
N LYS A 328 -24.15 -30.83 -0.28
CA LYS A 328 -23.51 -31.29 0.97
C LYS A 328 -24.33 -30.88 2.19
N ILE A 329 -24.79 -29.62 2.24
CA ILE A 329 -25.66 -29.11 3.30
C ILE A 329 -26.96 -29.92 3.36
N ALA A 330 -27.67 -30.08 2.25
CA ALA A 330 -28.91 -30.85 2.19
C ALA A 330 -28.71 -32.31 2.66
N THR A 331 -27.58 -32.93 2.31
CA THR A 331 -27.26 -34.29 2.78
C THR A 331 -27.07 -34.33 4.30
N GLN A 332 -26.34 -33.35 4.85
CA GLN A 332 -26.14 -33.22 6.30
C GLN A 332 -27.45 -32.92 7.03
N GLU A 333 -28.34 -32.09 6.47
CA GLU A 333 -29.66 -31.81 7.03
C GLU A 333 -30.55 -33.06 7.11
N VAL A 334 -30.53 -33.90 6.07
CA VAL A 334 -31.26 -35.18 6.08
C VAL A 334 -30.71 -36.10 7.18
N LEU A 335 -29.39 -36.17 7.34
CA LEU A 335 -28.76 -36.97 8.39
C LEU A 335 -29.10 -36.46 9.80
N LEU A 336 -29.11 -35.14 9.99
CA LEU A 336 -29.52 -34.52 11.26
C LEU A 336 -30.98 -34.83 11.58
N LYS A 337 -31.90 -34.73 10.59
CA LYS A 337 -33.31 -35.10 10.78
C LYS A 337 -33.46 -36.58 11.15
N HIS A 338 -32.68 -37.46 10.52
CA HIS A 338 -32.67 -38.87 10.86
C HIS A 338 -32.20 -39.12 12.31
N PHE A 339 -31.09 -38.51 12.73
CA PHE A 339 -30.62 -38.62 14.11
C PHE A 339 -31.60 -38.02 15.12
N GLN A 340 -32.23 -36.89 14.79
CA GLN A 340 -33.27 -36.30 15.63
C GLN A 340 -34.48 -37.25 15.77
N GLY A 341 -34.88 -37.92 14.70
CA GLY A 341 -35.89 -38.98 14.74
C GLY A 341 -35.51 -40.13 15.66
N GLN A 342 -34.27 -40.63 15.54
CA GLN A 342 -33.76 -41.70 16.41
C GLN A 342 -33.75 -41.29 17.89
N VAL A 343 -33.36 -40.05 18.21
CA VAL A 343 -33.39 -39.52 19.57
C VAL A 343 -34.82 -39.48 20.10
N ASN A 344 -35.78 -39.00 19.31
CA ASN A 344 -37.19 -38.94 19.70
C ASN A 344 -37.77 -40.35 19.94
N GLU A 345 -37.44 -41.33 19.10
CA GLU A 345 -37.86 -42.73 19.29
C GLU A 345 -37.27 -43.33 20.56
N LEU A 346 -35.98 -43.10 20.82
CA LEU A 346 -35.33 -43.57 22.05
C LEU A 346 -35.95 -42.92 23.29
N GLN A 347 -36.27 -41.63 23.22
CA GLN A 347 -36.95 -40.92 24.31
C GLN A 347 -38.34 -41.51 24.57
N GLY A 348 -39.14 -41.77 23.53
CA GLY A 348 -40.44 -42.43 23.69
C GLY A 348 -40.33 -43.85 24.28
N LYS A 349 -39.31 -44.62 23.89
CA LYS A 349 -39.01 -45.94 24.50
C LYS A 349 -38.62 -45.80 25.97
N GLN A 350 -37.82 -44.79 26.31
CA GLN A 350 -37.42 -44.51 27.69
C GLN A 350 -38.63 -44.15 28.57
N GLU A 351 -39.54 -43.32 28.05
CA GLU A 351 -40.80 -42.98 28.72
C GLU A 351 -41.68 -44.23 28.92
N SER A 352 -41.85 -45.05 27.89
CA SER A 352 -42.59 -46.32 27.98
C SER A 352 -41.98 -47.29 29.01
N LEU A 353 -40.65 -47.40 29.03
CA LEU A 353 -39.93 -48.20 30.02
C LEU A 353 -40.18 -47.68 31.44
N SER A 354 -40.10 -46.37 31.65
CA SER A 354 -40.36 -45.76 32.97
C SER A 354 -41.80 -46.00 33.44
N LEU A 355 -42.79 -45.93 32.55
CA LEU A 355 -44.18 -46.28 32.87
C LEU A 355 -44.33 -47.75 33.24
N SER A 356 -43.64 -48.65 32.53
CA SER A 356 -43.64 -50.07 32.85
C SER A 356 -43.00 -50.34 34.21
N GLN A 357 -41.90 -49.68 34.55
CA GLN A 357 -41.24 -49.78 35.86
C GLN A 357 -42.18 -49.33 36.98
N VAL A 358 -42.87 -48.20 36.83
CA VAL A 358 -43.85 -47.72 37.82
C VAL A 358 -44.99 -48.73 37.99
N ARG A 359 -45.51 -49.29 36.90
CA ARG A 359 -46.54 -50.34 36.96
C ARG A 359 -46.04 -51.59 37.68
N GLU A 360 -44.82 -52.01 37.38
CA GLU A 360 -44.18 -53.15 38.04
C GLU A 360 -44.04 -52.89 39.55
N GLU A 361 -43.58 -51.71 39.96
CA GLU A 361 -43.49 -51.33 41.38
C GLU A 361 -44.86 -51.36 42.08
N ILE A 362 -45.92 -50.90 41.42
CA ILE A 362 -47.28 -50.96 41.97
C ILE A 362 -47.72 -52.42 42.15
N LEU A 363 -47.49 -53.28 41.15
CA LEU A 363 -47.82 -54.70 41.22
C LEU A 363 -47.01 -55.41 42.30
N GLN A 364 -45.71 -55.11 42.42
CA GLN A 364 -44.87 -55.62 43.50
C GLN A 364 -45.44 -55.22 44.87
N LYS A 365 -45.83 -53.96 45.05
CA LYS A 365 -46.49 -53.47 46.29
C LYS A 365 -47.83 -54.15 46.56
N GLN A 366 -48.61 -54.50 45.54
CA GLN A 366 -49.86 -55.24 45.69
C GLN A 366 -49.59 -56.69 46.10
N ILE A 367 -48.61 -57.35 45.47
CA ILE A 367 -48.20 -58.71 45.83
C ILE A 367 -47.74 -58.76 47.28
N THR A 368 -46.91 -57.80 47.73
CA THR A 368 -46.45 -57.76 49.13
C THR A 368 -47.62 -57.59 50.10
N LYS A 369 -48.57 -56.70 49.80
CA LYS A 369 -49.79 -56.53 50.62
C LYS A 369 -50.64 -57.80 50.69
N LEU A 370 -50.89 -58.45 49.56
CA LEU A 370 -51.65 -59.70 49.53
C LEU A 370 -50.95 -60.82 50.31
N LEU A 371 -49.62 -60.88 50.29
CA LEU A 371 -48.86 -61.83 51.10
C LEU A 371 -48.98 -61.53 52.60
N GLU A 372 -48.98 -60.26 53.00
CA GLU A 372 -49.22 -59.82 54.38
C GLU A 372 -50.64 -60.17 54.83
N GLU A 373 -51.66 -59.82 54.04
CA GLU A 373 -53.06 -60.16 54.32
C GLU A 373 -53.30 -61.67 54.41
N LEU A 374 -52.67 -62.46 53.52
CA LEU A 374 -52.75 -63.92 53.56
C LEU A 374 -52.09 -64.49 54.83
N LYS A 375 -51.00 -63.87 55.29
CA LYS A 375 -50.35 -64.24 56.56
C LYS A 375 -51.26 -63.92 57.75
N GLU A 376 -51.83 -62.72 57.80
CA GLU A 376 -52.77 -62.32 58.86
C GLU A 376 -54.03 -63.20 58.88
N ALA A 377 -54.59 -63.52 57.71
CA ALA A 377 -55.73 -64.41 57.59
C ALA A 377 -55.41 -65.82 58.12
N LYS A 378 -54.22 -66.36 57.82
CA LYS A 378 -53.76 -67.64 58.38
C LYS A 378 -53.61 -67.60 59.90
N GLU A 379 -53.19 -66.48 60.47
CA GLU A 379 -53.07 -66.32 61.92
C GLU A 379 -54.43 -66.16 62.62
N ASN A 380 -55.43 -65.57 61.95
CA ASN A 380 -56.73 -65.24 62.51
C ASN A 380 -57.85 -66.26 62.24
N HIS A 381 -57.69 -67.15 61.27
CA HIS A 381 -58.70 -68.18 60.99
C HIS A 381 -58.76 -69.23 62.12
N THR A 382 -59.97 -69.74 62.34
CA THR A 382 -60.42 -70.87 63.20
C THR A 382 -59.45 -71.41 64.28
N PRO A 383 -59.88 -71.60 65.55
CA PRO A 383 -59.03 -72.15 66.61
C PRO A 383 -58.26 -73.41 66.19
N GLU A 384 -58.86 -74.22 65.32
CA GLU A 384 -58.27 -75.40 64.67
C GLU A 384 -57.02 -75.09 63.84
N MET A 385 -56.98 -73.98 63.09
CA MET A 385 -55.80 -73.57 62.31
C MET A 385 -54.66 -73.12 63.23
N LYS A 386 -54.96 -72.42 64.33
CA LYS A 386 -53.96 -72.07 65.35
C LYS A 386 -53.35 -73.31 65.99
N HIS A 387 -54.17 -74.33 66.27
CA HIS A 387 -53.68 -75.62 66.73
C HIS A 387 -52.81 -76.31 65.68
N PHE A 388 -53.22 -76.31 64.41
CA PHE A 388 -52.44 -76.88 63.31
C PHE A 388 -51.07 -76.21 63.15
N MET A 389 -51.01 -74.87 63.14
CA MET A 389 -49.74 -74.14 63.11
C MET A 389 -48.87 -74.40 64.35
N GLY A 390 -49.49 -74.60 65.52
CA GLY A 390 -48.79 -74.98 66.74
C GLY A 390 -48.14 -76.37 66.63
N LEU A 391 -48.88 -77.35 66.08
CA LEU A 391 -48.39 -78.69 65.81
C LEU A 391 -47.27 -78.67 64.77
N GLU A 392 -47.42 -77.92 63.68
CA GLU A 392 -46.39 -77.80 62.65
C GLU A 392 -45.08 -77.24 63.23
N ARG A 393 -45.14 -76.19 64.07
CA ARG A 393 -43.97 -75.66 64.79
C ARG A 393 -43.34 -76.70 65.72
N LYS A 394 -44.17 -77.47 66.44
CA LYS A 394 -43.68 -78.53 67.33
C LYS A 394 -42.99 -79.64 66.55
N ILE A 395 -43.55 -80.07 65.41
CA ILE A 395 -42.95 -81.08 64.52
C ILE A 395 -41.61 -80.56 63.99
N LYS A 396 -41.55 -79.33 63.46
CA LYS A 396 -40.28 -78.73 62.99
C LYS A 396 -39.23 -78.67 64.09
N GLN A 397 -39.59 -78.31 65.32
CA GLN A 397 -38.65 -78.35 66.45
C GLN A 397 -38.19 -79.77 66.79
N MET A 398 -39.10 -80.75 66.70
CA MET A 398 -38.77 -82.17 66.92
C MET A 398 -37.84 -82.69 65.82
N GLU A 399 -38.08 -82.34 64.56
CA GLU A 399 -37.22 -82.66 63.42
C GLU A 399 -35.84 -82.01 63.56
N MET A 400 -35.77 -80.75 63.98
CA MET A 400 -34.49 -80.07 64.26
C MET A 400 -33.72 -80.76 65.39
N ARG A 401 -34.39 -81.11 66.50
CA ARG A 401 -33.76 -81.86 67.59
C ARG A 401 -33.40 -83.28 67.20
N HIS A 402 -34.17 -83.91 66.32
CA HIS A 402 -33.85 -85.23 65.78
C HIS A 402 -32.59 -85.15 64.92
N LYS A 403 -32.55 -84.23 63.96
CA LYS A 403 -31.36 -83.96 63.14
C LYS A 403 -30.14 -83.63 64.00
N GLN A 404 -30.31 -82.81 65.04
CA GLN A 404 -29.22 -82.47 65.95
C GLN A 404 -28.72 -83.71 66.70
N ARG A 405 -29.62 -84.57 67.21
CA ARG A 405 -29.23 -85.84 67.84
C ARG A 405 -28.60 -86.84 66.87
N GLU A 406 -29.08 -86.91 65.63
CA GLU A 406 -28.46 -87.73 64.59
C GLU A 406 -27.05 -87.22 64.26
N GLN A 407 -26.85 -85.90 64.23
CA GLN A 407 -25.51 -85.30 64.07
C GLN A 407 -24.60 -85.61 65.26
N GLU A 408 -25.13 -85.54 66.49
CA GLU A 408 -24.39 -85.89 67.72
C GLU A 408 -24.06 -87.39 67.82
N LEU A 409 -24.88 -88.27 67.23
CA LEU A 409 -24.63 -89.72 67.18
C LEU A 409 -23.70 -90.15 66.03
N GLN A 410 -23.47 -89.27 65.05
CA GLN A 410 -22.53 -89.49 63.94
C GLN A 410 -21.13 -88.91 64.23
N GLN A 411 -20.94 -88.26 65.38
CA GLN A 411 -19.64 -87.93 65.98
C GLN A 411 -19.24 -89.04 66.96
#